data_AF-A0A5P3APQ1-F1
#
_entry.id   AF-A0A5P3APQ1-F1
#
_cell.length_a   1.000
_cell.length_b   1.000
_cell.length_c   1.000
_cell.angle_alpha   90.00
_cell.angle_beta   90.00
_cell.angle_gamma   90.00
#
_symmetry.space_group_name_H-M   'P 1'
#
loop_
_entity.id
_entity.type
_entity.pdbx_description
1 polymer ?
#
loop_
_entity_poly.entity_id
_entity_poly.type
_entity_poly.pdbx_seq_one_letter_code
_entity_poly.pdbx_strand_id
1 'polypeptide(L)'
;MSCQNEDLVTKGAGAVNAKIQLVQVTDNGQFIPVSDGARSVDAEASYALQFDSKMTYDAAIKQLETMSDEEKLAFAERYGLQSLQQLAVVADEELEQIGAEATSEADFRKKYEAYKEKYAGILITNPYDSSDLSLYVPDGDNVSTYLMNANGMVAIGDAVEIMQLKNEMSKSDKACFGLQKSNFVETMNYNEEWYTNDFSVSNYVKSKKLTFRIEIVGPGDGSTQIHIGAQKHMWYGWKRDDNRELYYTPRLSNMYYQGVVNGHLVPFPQAERYCHKGGKLEIVIGKKNVLSQPVTGTVLVWSDCIAEKDANGNFLYESKQILNGGKLETALVPKCLESSAFHVRVNLP
;
A
#
# COMPACT_ATOMS: atom_id res chain seq x y z
N MET A 1 -3.64 -33.94 42.11
CA MET A 1 -2.95 -32.76 42.69
C MET A 1 -2.20 -32.11 41.54
N SER A 2 -2.73 -31.07 40.85
CA SER A 2 -2.95 -29.66 41.30
C SER A 2 -1.62 -29.04 41.74
N CYS A 3 -1.09 -27.92 41.23
CA CYS A 3 -1.59 -26.64 40.68
C CYS A 3 -0.43 -26.02 39.85
N GLN A 4 -0.48 -24.92 39.07
CA GLN A 4 -1.46 -23.96 38.54
C GLN A 4 -0.67 -23.12 37.50
N ASN A 5 -1.37 -22.65 36.46
CA ASN A 5 -0.89 -21.60 35.55
C ASN A 5 -0.66 -20.29 36.32
N GLU A 6 0.45 -19.60 36.04
CA GLU A 6 0.56 -18.17 36.33
C GLU A 6 0.15 -17.38 35.09
N ASP A 7 -0.89 -16.58 35.29
CA ASP A 7 -1.45 -15.59 34.39
C ASP A 7 -0.43 -14.52 33.99
N LEU A 8 -0.22 -14.36 32.68
CA LEU A 8 0.24 -13.09 32.12
C LEU A 8 -0.98 -12.23 31.78
N VAL A 9 -1.40 -11.46 32.78
CA VAL A 9 -2.35 -10.36 32.63
C VAL A 9 -1.71 -9.28 31.76
N THR A 10 -2.06 -9.23 30.47
CA THR A 10 -1.87 -8.03 29.65
C THR A 10 -2.96 -7.02 30.00
N LYS A 11 -2.57 -6.00 30.77
CA LYS A 11 -3.36 -4.83 31.11
C LYS A 11 -3.78 -4.05 29.85
N GLY A 12 -5.08 -3.80 29.75
CA GLY A 12 -5.65 -2.50 29.41
C GLY A 12 -5.74 -2.13 27.93
N ALA A 13 -6.87 -2.51 27.33
CA ALA A 13 -7.37 -2.02 26.05
C ALA A 13 -7.44 -0.47 26.02
N GLY A 14 -7.02 0.12 24.90
CA GLY A 14 -7.25 1.52 24.59
C GLY A 14 -8.75 1.81 24.50
N ALA A 15 -9.19 2.88 25.17
CA ALA A 15 -10.59 3.27 25.34
C ALA A 15 -11.43 3.11 24.06
N VAL A 16 -12.40 2.19 24.08
CA VAL A 16 -13.51 2.11 23.12
C VAL A 16 -14.23 3.45 23.17
N ASN A 17 -14.24 4.19 22.06
CA ASN A 17 -15.00 5.43 21.98
C ASN A 17 -16.47 5.04 21.97
N ALA A 18 -17.28 5.46 22.93
CA ALA A 18 -18.70 5.08 23.05
C ALA A 18 -19.57 5.45 21.82
N LYS A 19 -18.97 6.11 20.81
CA LYS A 19 -19.57 6.52 19.55
C LYS A 19 -19.26 5.58 18.38
N ILE A 20 -18.37 4.61 18.55
CA ILE A 20 -17.98 3.61 17.54
C ILE A 20 -17.96 2.24 18.20
N GLN A 21 -18.68 1.28 17.61
CA GLN A 21 -18.72 -0.10 18.10
C GLN A 21 -18.86 -1.08 16.95
N LEU A 22 -18.50 -2.35 17.20
CA LEU A 22 -18.81 -3.44 16.30
C LEU A 22 -20.21 -3.96 16.58
N VAL A 23 -21.01 -4.12 15.54
CA VAL A 23 -22.35 -4.70 15.62
C VAL A 23 -22.47 -5.87 14.67
N GLN A 24 -23.18 -6.91 15.09
CA GLN A 24 -23.75 -7.87 14.17
C GLN A 24 -24.98 -7.24 13.51
N VAL A 25 -25.04 -7.31 12.19
CA VAL A 25 -26.17 -6.91 11.37
C VAL A 25 -26.98 -8.17 11.07
N THR A 26 -28.20 -8.22 11.58
CA THR A 26 -29.12 -9.33 11.31
C THR A 26 -29.79 -9.18 9.94
N ASP A 27 -30.37 -10.25 9.40
CA ASP A 27 -31.12 -10.23 8.13
C ASP A 27 -32.26 -9.20 8.11
N ASN A 28 -32.80 -8.87 9.29
CA ASN A 28 -33.86 -7.87 9.45
C ASN A 28 -33.32 -6.44 9.65
N GLY A 29 -32.00 -6.23 9.49
CA GLY A 29 -31.34 -4.93 9.63
C GLY A 29 -31.18 -4.45 11.08
N GLN A 30 -31.38 -5.32 12.07
CA GLN A 30 -31.16 -4.97 13.49
C GLN A 30 -29.70 -5.10 13.86
N PHE A 31 -29.26 -4.22 14.77
CA PHE A 31 -27.90 -4.19 15.31
C PHE A 31 -27.84 -4.86 16.68
N ILE A 32 -26.98 -5.86 16.80
CA ILE A 32 -26.65 -6.50 18.07
C ILE A 32 -25.22 -6.12 18.42
N PRO A 33 -25.00 -5.29 19.45
CA PRO A 33 -23.65 -4.93 19.88
C PRO A 33 -22.83 -6.16 20.25
N VAL A 34 -21.59 -6.22 19.77
CA VAL A 34 -20.65 -7.29 20.13
C VAL A 34 -19.93 -6.89 21.40
N SER A 35 -20.23 -7.54 22.52
CA SER A 35 -19.55 -7.28 23.80
C SER A 35 -18.19 -7.96 23.87
N ASP A 36 -17.20 -7.27 24.45
CA ASP A 36 -15.86 -7.79 24.75
C ASP A 36 -15.95 -9.07 25.59
N GLY A 37 -15.85 -10.24 24.94
CA GLY A 37 -15.87 -11.55 25.60
C GLY A 37 -16.62 -12.65 24.86
N ALA A 38 -17.49 -12.32 23.91
CA ALA A 38 -18.22 -13.31 23.11
C ALA A 38 -17.53 -13.57 21.76
N ARG A 39 -16.29 -14.11 21.78
CA ARG A 39 -15.60 -14.56 20.55
C ARG A 39 -16.04 -15.95 20.09
N SER A 40 -17.34 -16.18 20.00
CA SER A 40 -17.86 -17.11 19.00
C SER A 40 -18.32 -16.24 17.83
N VAL A 41 -17.37 -15.87 16.98
CA VAL A 41 -17.69 -15.26 15.70
C VAL A 41 -18.47 -16.33 14.94
N ASP A 42 -19.78 -16.20 14.90
CA ASP A 42 -20.57 -16.97 13.96
C ASP A 42 -20.03 -16.62 12.57
N ALA A 43 -19.44 -17.60 11.89
CA ALA A 43 -18.76 -17.40 10.61
C ALA A 43 -19.74 -16.91 9.53
N GLU A 44 -21.05 -17.10 9.74
CA GLU A 44 -22.09 -16.65 8.83
C GLU A 44 -22.70 -15.29 9.22
N ALA A 45 -22.35 -14.75 10.39
CA ALA A 45 -22.86 -13.45 10.82
C ALA A 45 -22.15 -12.29 10.09
N SER A 46 -22.94 -11.33 9.61
CA SER A 46 -22.40 -10.10 9.03
C SER A 46 -22.12 -9.07 10.12
N TYR A 47 -20.87 -8.61 10.22
CA TYR A 47 -20.48 -7.58 11.19
C TYR A 47 -20.16 -6.27 10.49
N ALA A 48 -20.49 -5.14 11.12
CA ALA A 48 -20.16 -3.81 10.63
C ALA A 48 -19.72 -2.90 11.78
N LEU A 49 -18.92 -1.87 11.46
CA LEU A 49 -18.71 -0.77 12.41
C LEU A 49 -19.91 0.14 12.40
N GLN A 50 -20.50 0.34 13.58
CA GLN A 50 -21.55 1.31 13.83
C GLN A 50 -20.98 2.60 14.38
N PHE A 51 -21.32 3.70 13.73
CA PHE A 51 -21.08 5.06 14.18
C PHE A 51 -22.38 5.64 14.71
N ASP A 52 -22.37 6.34 15.83
CA ASP A 52 -23.59 6.93 16.43
C ASP A 52 -24.31 7.93 15.49
N SER A 53 -23.58 8.51 14.54
CA SER A 53 -24.06 9.58 13.67
C SER A 53 -23.14 9.75 12.46
N LYS A 54 -23.67 10.40 11.42
CA LYS A 54 -22.89 10.79 10.24
C LYS A 54 -21.70 11.70 10.59
N MET A 55 -21.86 12.54 11.61
CA MET A 55 -20.79 13.42 12.10
C MET A 55 -19.60 12.63 12.63
N THR A 56 -19.84 11.56 13.41
CA THR A 56 -18.77 10.70 13.92
C THR A 56 -18.11 9.90 12.80
N TYR A 57 -18.89 9.39 11.84
CA TYR A 57 -18.35 8.73 10.65
C TYR A 57 -17.41 9.67 9.85
N ASP A 58 -17.85 10.90 9.58
CA ASP A 58 -17.05 11.88 8.83
C ASP A 58 -15.79 12.31 9.59
N ALA A 59 -15.87 12.39 10.92
CA ALA A 59 -14.70 12.64 11.75
C ALA A 59 -13.70 11.48 11.68
N ALA A 60 -14.17 10.22 11.67
CA ALA A 60 -13.30 9.05 11.52
C ALA A 60 -12.64 9.01 10.14
N ILE A 61 -13.37 9.28 9.06
CA ILE A 61 -12.79 9.39 7.71
C ILE A 61 -11.67 10.42 7.67
N LYS A 62 -11.92 11.64 8.16
CA LYS A 62 -10.90 12.70 8.23
C LYS A 62 -9.69 12.32 9.08
N GLN A 63 -9.90 11.55 10.14
CA GLN A 63 -8.80 11.05 10.96
C GLN A 63 -7.95 10.06 10.17
N LEU A 64 -8.58 9.09 9.49
CA LEU A 64 -7.89 8.10 8.66
C LEU A 64 -7.12 8.74 7.50
N GLU A 65 -7.61 9.83 6.91
CA GLU A 65 -6.89 10.59 5.87
C GLU A 65 -5.51 11.11 6.32
N THR A 66 -5.28 11.23 7.63
CA THR A 66 -4.01 11.69 8.21
C THR A 66 -3.09 10.57 8.69
N MET A 67 -3.56 9.32 8.67
CA MET A 67 -2.86 8.14 9.17
C MET A 67 -2.02 7.46 8.07
N SER A 68 -0.99 6.72 8.47
CA SER A 68 -0.32 5.74 7.60
C SER A 68 -1.25 4.57 7.27
N ASP A 69 -0.94 3.79 6.25
CA ASP A 69 -1.79 2.64 5.89
C ASP A 69 -1.80 1.58 7.00
N GLU A 70 -0.68 1.38 7.71
CA GLU A 70 -0.62 0.50 8.88
C GLU A 70 -1.53 1.00 10.02
N GLU A 71 -1.53 2.32 10.27
CA GLU A 71 -2.40 2.94 11.28
C GLU A 71 -3.88 2.84 10.91
N LYS A 72 -4.23 2.99 9.61
CA LYS A 72 -5.60 2.81 9.13
C LYS A 72 -6.08 1.36 9.28
N LEU A 73 -5.23 0.37 8.99
CA LEU A 73 -5.55 -1.04 9.20
C LEU A 73 -5.78 -1.33 10.69
N ALA A 74 -4.85 -0.88 11.54
CA ALA A 74 -4.95 -1.06 13.00
C ALA A 74 -6.19 -0.38 13.61
N PHE A 75 -6.67 0.72 13.02
CA PHE A 75 -7.89 1.40 13.48
C PHE A 75 -9.11 0.49 13.44
N ALA A 76 -9.37 -0.19 12.32
CA ALA A 76 -10.52 -1.07 12.16
C ALA A 76 -10.39 -2.35 12.99
N GLU A 77 -9.18 -2.91 13.04
CA GLU A 77 -8.86 -4.10 13.83
C GLU A 77 -9.11 -3.87 15.33
N ARG A 78 -8.86 -2.67 15.84
CA ARG A 78 -9.12 -2.31 17.25
C ARG A 78 -10.57 -2.53 17.67
N TYR A 79 -11.51 -2.40 16.72
CA TYR A 79 -12.93 -2.66 16.95
C TYR A 79 -13.33 -4.07 16.54
N GLY A 80 -12.41 -4.91 16.05
CA GLY A 80 -12.69 -6.28 15.63
C GLY A 80 -13.31 -6.40 14.22
N LEU A 81 -13.29 -5.33 13.42
CA LEU A 81 -13.73 -5.41 12.02
C LEU A 81 -12.61 -5.96 11.14
N GLN A 82 -12.91 -6.99 10.35
CA GLN A 82 -12.10 -7.33 9.18
C GLN A 82 -12.58 -6.48 7.99
N SER A 83 -11.84 -5.41 7.69
CA SER A 83 -12.21 -4.49 6.62
C SER A 83 -11.87 -5.03 5.22
N LEU A 84 -12.34 -4.40 4.14
CA LEU A 84 -11.94 -4.73 2.77
C LEU A 84 -10.42 -4.69 2.57
N GLN A 85 -9.76 -3.70 3.17
CA GLN A 85 -8.30 -3.57 3.13
C GLN A 85 -7.62 -4.72 3.89
N GLN A 86 -8.15 -5.11 5.05
CA GLN A 86 -7.64 -6.27 5.78
C GLN A 86 -7.89 -7.59 5.03
N LEU A 87 -9.03 -7.72 4.34
CA LEU A 87 -9.34 -8.86 3.49
C LEU A 87 -8.35 -9.02 2.34
N ALA A 88 -7.88 -7.92 1.75
CA ALA A 88 -6.85 -7.97 0.72
C ALA A 88 -5.50 -8.48 1.26
N VAL A 89 -5.12 -8.13 2.50
CA VAL A 89 -3.94 -8.69 3.17
C VAL A 89 -4.10 -10.20 3.38
N VAL A 90 -5.26 -10.63 3.89
CA VAL A 90 -5.56 -12.06 4.08
C VAL A 90 -5.56 -12.83 2.75
N ALA A 91 -6.09 -12.23 1.69
CA ALA A 91 -6.09 -12.84 0.36
C ALA A 91 -4.66 -13.01 -0.19
N ASP A 92 -3.77 -12.04 0.02
CA ASP A 92 -2.36 -12.14 -0.41
C ASP A 92 -1.59 -13.25 0.34
N GLU A 93 -1.86 -13.42 1.64
CA GLU A 93 -1.32 -14.51 2.45
C GLU A 93 -1.85 -15.88 1.98
N GLU A 94 -3.15 -15.98 1.71
CA GLU A 94 -3.78 -17.20 1.19
C GLU A 94 -3.22 -17.58 -0.18
N LEU A 95 -2.97 -16.61 -1.07
CA LEU A 95 -2.30 -16.87 -2.35
C LEU A 95 -0.89 -17.44 -2.16
N GLU A 96 -0.14 -16.95 -1.17
CA GLU A 96 1.19 -17.50 -0.83
C GLU A 96 1.08 -18.95 -0.36
N GLN A 97 0.08 -19.26 0.50
CA GLN A 97 -0.18 -20.61 1.01
C GLN A 97 -0.58 -21.57 -0.11
N ILE A 98 -1.50 -21.16 -1.01
CA ILE A 98 -1.88 -21.93 -2.20
C ILE A 98 -0.64 -22.28 -3.02
N GLY A 99 0.25 -21.32 -3.20
CA GLY A 99 1.53 -21.50 -3.88
C GLY A 99 2.52 -22.42 -3.16
N ALA A 100 2.52 -22.45 -1.84
CA ALA A 100 3.39 -23.32 -1.05
C ALA A 100 2.87 -24.77 -1.01
N GLU A 101 1.56 -24.97 -1.02
CA GLU A 101 0.90 -26.27 -0.87
C GLU A 101 0.59 -26.96 -2.18
N ALA A 102 0.57 -26.23 -3.30
CA ALA A 102 0.27 -26.82 -4.59
C ALA A 102 1.38 -27.77 -5.06
N THR A 103 0.97 -28.96 -5.49
CA THR A 103 1.89 -30.06 -5.86
C THR A 103 2.26 -30.05 -7.35
N SER A 104 1.58 -29.23 -8.15
CA SER A 104 1.79 -29.04 -9.57
C SER A 104 1.15 -27.74 -10.04
N GLU A 105 1.46 -27.30 -11.26
CA GLU A 105 0.78 -26.14 -11.87
C GLU A 105 -0.73 -26.37 -12.02
N ALA A 106 -1.17 -27.58 -12.40
CA ALA A 106 -2.60 -27.87 -12.53
C ALA A 106 -3.34 -27.78 -11.19
N ASP A 107 -2.74 -28.27 -10.10
CA ASP A 107 -3.28 -28.15 -8.75
C ASP A 107 -3.33 -26.68 -8.30
N PHE A 108 -2.27 -25.91 -8.56
CA PHE A 108 -2.26 -24.47 -8.30
C PHE A 108 -3.39 -23.75 -9.02
N ARG A 109 -3.54 -23.96 -10.34
CA ARG A 109 -4.58 -23.26 -11.12
C ARG A 109 -5.97 -23.60 -10.59
N LYS A 110 -6.23 -24.85 -10.21
CA LYS A 110 -7.51 -25.24 -9.60
C LYS A 110 -7.76 -24.51 -8.27
N LYS A 111 -6.77 -24.47 -7.36
CA LYS A 111 -6.87 -23.74 -6.09
C LYS A 111 -7.00 -22.22 -6.29
N TYR A 112 -6.29 -21.68 -7.27
CA TYR A 112 -6.34 -20.26 -7.63
C TYR A 112 -7.71 -19.86 -8.19
N GLU A 113 -8.36 -20.70 -9.01
CA GLU A 113 -9.75 -20.44 -9.44
C GLU A 113 -10.72 -20.44 -8.25
N ALA A 114 -10.58 -21.39 -7.30
CA ALA A 114 -11.40 -21.39 -6.08
C ALA A 114 -11.14 -20.17 -5.19
N TYR A 115 -9.88 -19.71 -5.12
CA TYR A 115 -9.50 -18.46 -4.46
C TYR A 115 -10.16 -17.24 -5.10
N LYS A 116 -10.12 -17.12 -6.44
CA LYS A 116 -10.82 -16.03 -7.14
C LYS A 116 -12.32 -16.06 -6.90
N GLU A 117 -12.94 -17.23 -6.92
CA GLU A 117 -14.38 -17.39 -6.66
C GLU A 117 -14.73 -16.97 -5.22
N LYS A 118 -13.90 -17.34 -4.24
CA LYS A 118 -14.08 -16.98 -2.83
C LYS A 118 -14.15 -15.46 -2.61
N TYR A 119 -13.32 -14.70 -3.34
CA TYR A 119 -13.25 -13.24 -3.23
C TYR A 119 -14.06 -12.51 -4.32
N ALA A 120 -14.82 -13.24 -5.14
CA ALA A 120 -15.60 -12.65 -6.21
C ALA A 120 -16.64 -11.66 -5.66
N GLY A 121 -16.70 -10.46 -6.25
CA GLY A 121 -17.56 -9.38 -5.78
C GLY A 121 -17.07 -8.63 -4.53
N ILE A 122 -15.97 -9.08 -3.92
CA ILE A 122 -15.35 -8.44 -2.74
C ILE A 122 -14.04 -7.76 -3.15
N LEU A 123 -13.17 -8.50 -3.83
CA LEU A 123 -11.90 -8.03 -4.38
C LEU A 123 -11.88 -8.23 -5.90
N ILE A 124 -10.93 -7.60 -6.57
CA ILE A 124 -10.81 -7.64 -8.03
C ILE A 124 -9.42 -8.08 -8.46
N THR A 125 -9.35 -8.79 -9.60
CA THR A 125 -8.09 -9.10 -10.28
C THR A 125 -7.52 -7.88 -10.97
N ASN A 126 -6.21 -7.87 -11.24
CA ASN A 126 -5.59 -6.85 -12.09
C ASN A 126 -6.05 -7.00 -13.57
N PRO A 127 -6.84 -6.06 -14.12
CA PRO A 127 -7.30 -6.17 -15.50
C PRO A 127 -6.26 -5.70 -16.52
N TYR A 128 -5.14 -5.12 -16.06
CA TYR A 128 -4.09 -4.58 -16.90
C TYR A 128 -2.95 -5.59 -17.10
N ASP A 129 -2.61 -6.38 -16.08
CA ASP A 129 -1.57 -7.39 -16.14
C ASP A 129 -2.12 -8.74 -15.68
N SER A 130 -2.50 -9.62 -16.63
CA SER A 130 -3.05 -10.94 -16.32
C SER A 130 -2.04 -11.91 -15.71
N SER A 131 -0.75 -11.56 -15.72
CA SER A 131 0.30 -12.33 -15.05
C SER A 131 0.41 -12.02 -13.56
N ASP A 132 -0.20 -10.91 -13.12
CA ASP A 132 -0.34 -10.52 -11.73
C ASP A 132 -1.55 -11.23 -11.10
N LEU A 133 -1.26 -12.08 -10.13
CA LEU A 133 -2.24 -12.94 -9.47
C LEU A 133 -2.74 -12.37 -8.14
N SER A 134 -2.21 -11.23 -7.69
CA SER A 134 -2.72 -10.54 -6.51
C SER A 134 -4.14 -10.01 -6.75
N LEU A 135 -4.96 -10.02 -5.69
CA LEU A 135 -6.26 -9.38 -5.68
C LEU A 135 -6.15 -7.97 -5.07
N TYR A 136 -7.04 -7.08 -5.50
CA TYR A 136 -7.05 -5.66 -5.16
C TYR A 136 -8.39 -5.25 -4.57
N VAL A 137 -8.35 -4.25 -3.69
CA VAL A 137 -9.58 -3.61 -3.18
C VAL A 137 -10.18 -2.75 -4.30
N PRO A 138 -11.47 -2.93 -4.65
CA PRO A 138 -12.14 -2.04 -5.60
C PRO A 138 -12.20 -0.62 -5.03
N ASP A 139 -11.84 0.38 -5.84
CA ASP A 139 -11.74 1.78 -5.41
C ASP A 139 -10.84 1.95 -4.16
N GLY A 140 -9.75 1.18 -4.06
CA GLY A 140 -8.92 1.08 -2.86
C GLY A 140 -8.30 2.39 -2.32
N ASP A 141 -8.26 3.48 -3.09
CA ASP A 141 -7.84 4.80 -2.60
C ASP A 141 -8.93 5.47 -1.73
N ASN A 142 -10.16 4.97 -1.80
CA ASN A 142 -11.27 5.45 -1.02
C ASN A 142 -11.10 5.03 0.45
N VAL A 143 -10.86 6.00 1.32
CA VAL A 143 -10.62 5.80 2.76
C VAL A 143 -11.74 5.00 3.44
N SER A 144 -12.97 5.06 2.91
CA SER A 144 -14.09 4.30 3.46
C SER A 144 -13.89 2.78 3.42
N THR A 145 -13.03 2.27 2.52
CA THR A 145 -12.71 0.83 2.39
C THR A 145 -12.04 0.24 3.64
N TYR A 146 -11.41 1.08 4.48
CA TYR A 146 -10.86 0.67 5.78
C TYR A 146 -11.96 0.45 6.84
N LEU A 147 -13.17 0.94 6.62
CA LEU A 147 -14.28 0.89 7.59
C LEU A 147 -15.41 -0.06 7.18
N MET A 148 -15.27 -0.73 6.02
CA MET A 148 -16.29 -1.59 5.41
C MET A 148 -15.94 -3.06 5.54
N ASN A 149 -16.93 -3.89 5.81
CA ASN A 149 -16.79 -5.34 5.71
C ASN A 149 -16.79 -5.84 4.24
N ALA A 150 -16.73 -7.16 4.03
CA ALA A 150 -16.78 -7.82 2.72
C ALA A 150 -17.99 -7.42 1.84
N ASN A 151 -19.10 -7.02 2.45
CA ASN A 151 -20.34 -6.64 1.76
C ASN A 151 -20.41 -5.12 1.49
N GLY A 152 -19.36 -4.35 1.77
CA GLY A 152 -19.35 -2.90 1.61
C GLY A 152 -20.20 -2.16 2.64
N MET A 153 -20.50 -2.79 3.78
CA MET A 153 -21.41 -2.25 4.80
C MET A 153 -20.69 -1.40 5.84
N VAL A 154 -21.34 -0.31 6.23
CA VAL A 154 -21.06 0.47 7.44
C VAL A 154 -22.41 0.84 8.09
N ALA A 155 -22.48 0.91 9.42
CA ALA A 155 -23.69 1.35 10.11
C ALA A 155 -23.55 2.81 10.60
N ILE A 156 -24.53 3.66 10.31
CA ILE A 156 -24.55 5.06 10.71
C ILE A 156 -25.89 5.37 11.40
N GLY A 157 -25.83 5.68 12.69
CA GLY A 157 -27.01 5.71 13.55
C GLY A 157 -27.69 4.34 13.55
N ASP A 158 -28.97 4.32 13.18
CA ASP A 158 -29.80 3.11 13.13
C ASP A 158 -29.94 2.52 11.71
N ALA A 159 -29.13 2.98 10.75
CA ALA A 159 -29.18 2.53 9.35
C ALA A 159 -27.92 1.80 8.92
N VAL A 160 -28.09 0.76 8.09
CA VAL A 160 -27.00 0.14 7.32
C VAL A 160 -26.84 0.89 6.02
N GLU A 161 -25.63 1.38 5.77
CA GLU A 161 -25.24 2.00 4.51
C GLU A 161 -24.36 1.02 3.72
N ILE A 162 -24.77 0.72 2.48
CA ILE A 162 -23.95 -0.04 1.52
C ILE A 162 -23.30 0.96 0.59
N MET A 163 -22.00 1.11 0.74
CA MET A 163 -21.28 2.15 0.02
C MET A 163 -20.90 1.66 -1.38
N GLN A 164 -21.20 2.49 -2.37
CA GLN A 164 -20.98 2.17 -3.77
C GLN A 164 -19.52 2.44 -4.13
N LEU A 165 -18.76 1.37 -4.33
CA LEU A 165 -17.38 1.42 -4.82
C LEU A 165 -17.34 1.29 -6.33
N LYS A 166 -16.37 1.95 -6.97
CA LYS A 166 -16.08 1.69 -8.38
C LYS A 166 -15.43 0.30 -8.49
N ASN A 167 -15.93 -0.52 -9.40
CA ASN A 167 -15.37 -1.84 -9.66
C ASN A 167 -14.10 -1.76 -10.52
N GLU A 168 -13.10 -1.05 -10.03
CA GLU A 168 -11.82 -0.82 -10.69
C GLU A 168 -10.69 -0.74 -9.67
N MET A 169 -9.47 -1.05 -10.11
CA MET A 169 -8.29 -0.79 -9.27
C MET A 169 -8.22 0.69 -8.90
N SER A 170 -7.70 0.96 -7.72
CA SER A 170 -7.39 2.31 -7.25
C SER A 170 -6.42 3.01 -8.22
N LYS A 171 -6.38 4.35 -8.22
CA LYS A 171 -5.44 5.08 -9.09
C LYS A 171 -4.00 4.75 -8.67
N SER A 172 -3.76 4.64 -7.36
CA SER A 172 -2.45 4.29 -6.81
C SER A 172 -1.98 2.89 -7.25
N ASP A 173 -2.86 1.88 -7.18
CA ASP A 173 -2.53 0.53 -7.62
C ASP A 173 -2.38 0.46 -9.14
N LYS A 174 -3.19 1.20 -9.90
CA LYS A 174 -3.02 1.31 -11.36
C LYS A 174 -1.65 1.88 -11.72
N ALA A 175 -1.20 2.92 -11.02
CA ALA A 175 0.10 3.55 -11.25
C ALA A 175 1.27 2.63 -10.86
N CYS A 176 1.10 1.79 -9.83
CA CYS A 176 2.14 0.86 -9.37
C CYS A 176 2.15 -0.47 -10.14
N PHE A 177 0.99 -1.04 -10.45
CA PHE A 177 0.86 -2.44 -10.89
C PHE A 177 0.09 -2.60 -12.21
N GLY A 178 -0.52 -1.53 -12.72
CA GLY A 178 -1.18 -1.52 -14.03
C GLY A 178 -0.27 -1.11 -15.20
N LEU A 179 0.98 -0.74 -14.92
CA LEU A 179 1.96 -0.35 -15.94
C LEU A 179 2.36 -1.55 -16.82
N GLN A 180 2.09 -1.42 -18.11
CA GLN A 180 2.55 -2.36 -19.12
C GLN A 180 4.08 -2.38 -19.20
N LYS A 181 4.63 -3.53 -19.58
CA LYS A 181 6.08 -3.76 -19.65
C LYS A 181 6.75 -2.74 -20.57
N SER A 182 7.70 -1.98 -20.04
CA SER A 182 8.65 -1.23 -20.88
C SER A 182 9.62 -2.21 -21.52
N ASN A 183 9.96 -2.00 -22.81
CA ASN A 183 10.95 -2.83 -23.50
C ASN A 183 12.26 -2.85 -22.70
N PHE A 184 12.70 -4.06 -22.33
CA PHE A 184 13.87 -4.28 -21.51
C PHE A 184 15.14 -4.18 -22.37
N VAL A 185 16.15 -3.46 -21.88
CA VAL A 185 17.53 -3.57 -22.38
C VAL A 185 18.28 -4.49 -21.42
N GLU A 186 18.65 -5.67 -21.90
CA GLU A 186 19.24 -6.80 -21.14
C GLU A 186 20.60 -6.52 -20.48
N THR A 187 21.14 -5.32 -20.64
CA THR A 187 22.42 -4.93 -20.05
C THR A 187 22.29 -3.52 -19.49
N MET A 188 22.43 -3.35 -18.18
CA MET A 188 22.68 -2.03 -17.58
C MET A 188 24.11 -1.61 -17.96
N ASN A 189 24.32 -1.28 -19.24
CA ASN A 189 25.44 -0.46 -19.65
C ASN A 189 25.08 0.98 -19.27
N TYR A 190 25.96 1.61 -18.50
CA TYR A 190 25.88 3.00 -18.02
C TYR A 190 25.57 4.06 -19.10
N ASN A 191 25.54 3.71 -20.39
CA ASN A 191 25.54 4.68 -21.49
C ASN A 191 24.25 4.83 -22.32
N GLU A 192 23.30 3.91 -22.40
CA GLU A 192 22.13 4.05 -23.31
C GLU A 192 21.01 3.13 -22.78
N GLU A 193 19.87 3.52 -22.20
CA GLU A 193 18.97 4.65 -22.36
C GLU A 193 18.30 4.94 -20.99
N TRP A 194 17.95 6.20 -20.71
CA TRP A 194 17.18 6.53 -19.51
C TRP A 194 15.69 6.37 -19.77
N TYR A 195 14.96 5.83 -18.80
CA TYR A 195 13.50 5.86 -18.82
C TYR A 195 13.00 7.30 -18.80
N THR A 196 11.83 7.59 -19.35
CA THR A 196 11.23 8.92 -19.27
C THR A 196 9.91 8.83 -18.52
N ASN A 197 9.84 9.52 -17.37
CA ASN A 197 8.71 9.59 -16.44
C ASN A 197 8.27 8.26 -15.78
N ASP A 198 8.37 7.11 -16.45
CA ASP A 198 7.94 5.82 -15.91
C ASP A 198 8.77 4.64 -16.43
N PHE A 199 8.72 3.52 -15.69
CA PHE A 199 9.20 2.22 -16.13
C PHE A 199 8.43 1.07 -15.48
N SER A 200 8.48 -0.10 -16.13
CA SER A 200 8.01 -1.38 -15.60
C SER A 200 8.99 -2.47 -16.01
N VAL A 201 9.89 -2.85 -15.10
CA VAL A 201 11.01 -3.75 -15.39
C VAL A 201 10.88 -5.04 -14.60
N SER A 202 10.70 -6.14 -15.32
CA SER A 202 10.70 -7.50 -14.77
C SER A 202 12.09 -8.13 -14.83
N ASN A 203 12.37 -9.03 -13.89
CA ASN A 203 13.61 -9.79 -13.75
C ASN A 203 14.88 -8.93 -13.65
N TYR A 204 14.78 -7.71 -13.11
CA TYR A 204 15.96 -6.85 -12.89
C TYR A 204 16.95 -7.45 -11.89
N VAL A 205 16.41 -8.18 -10.91
CA VAL A 205 17.08 -9.21 -10.14
C VAL A 205 16.16 -10.42 -10.24
N LYS A 206 16.72 -11.63 -10.36
CA LYS A 206 15.99 -12.90 -10.54
C LYS A 206 14.60 -12.89 -9.88
N SER A 207 13.55 -13.06 -10.68
CA SER A 207 12.16 -13.12 -10.21
C SER A 207 11.66 -11.86 -9.49
N LYS A 208 12.25 -10.68 -9.71
CA LYS A 208 11.80 -9.40 -9.16
C LYS A 208 11.35 -8.46 -10.26
N LYS A 209 10.26 -7.74 -10.04
CA LYS A 209 9.75 -6.68 -10.92
C LYS A 209 9.64 -5.40 -10.11
N LEU A 210 10.05 -4.29 -10.70
CA LEU A 210 9.96 -2.96 -10.12
C LEU A 210 9.30 -2.04 -11.15
N THR A 211 8.38 -1.21 -10.67
CA THR A 211 7.73 -0.19 -11.46
C THR A 211 8.00 1.17 -10.83
N PHE A 212 8.00 2.20 -11.67
CA PHE A 212 8.09 3.58 -11.24
C PHE A 212 7.21 4.43 -12.15
N ARG A 213 6.57 5.45 -11.58
CA ARG A 213 5.97 6.54 -12.34
C ARG A 213 6.14 7.84 -11.56
N ILE A 214 6.40 8.93 -12.27
CA ILE A 214 6.24 10.29 -11.78
C ILE A 214 5.24 11.04 -12.66
N GLU A 215 4.31 11.77 -12.04
CA GLU A 215 3.28 12.50 -12.77
C GLU A 215 2.80 13.76 -12.03
N ILE A 216 2.03 14.61 -12.72
CA ILE A 216 1.33 15.76 -12.14
C ILE A 216 -0.14 15.37 -11.91
N VAL A 217 -0.54 15.21 -10.65
CA VAL A 217 -1.89 14.72 -10.28
C VAL A 217 -2.91 15.81 -10.00
N GLY A 218 -2.44 17.06 -9.86
CA GLY A 218 -3.30 18.23 -9.71
C GLY A 218 -2.88 19.31 -10.72
N PRO A 219 -3.31 19.27 -11.99
CA PRO A 219 -2.87 20.26 -12.98
C PRO A 219 -3.20 21.72 -12.59
N GLY A 220 -4.20 21.92 -11.72
CA GLY A 220 -4.52 23.24 -11.16
C GLY A 220 -3.62 23.70 -10.01
N ASP A 221 -2.95 22.79 -9.31
CA ASP A 221 -2.08 23.11 -8.16
C ASP A 221 -0.60 22.70 -8.35
N GLY A 222 -0.30 22.02 -9.45
CA GLY A 222 1.02 21.58 -9.85
C GLY A 222 1.61 20.45 -8.99
N SER A 223 0.81 19.65 -8.30
CA SER A 223 1.32 18.58 -7.43
C SER A 223 2.03 17.47 -8.21
N THR A 224 3.30 17.23 -7.87
CA THR A 224 4.14 16.17 -8.42
C THR A 224 4.11 14.94 -7.51
N GLN A 225 3.71 13.80 -8.04
CA GLN A 225 3.57 12.54 -7.31
C GLN A 225 4.49 11.47 -7.89
N ILE A 226 5.04 10.62 -7.01
CA ILE A 226 5.80 9.42 -7.37
C ILE A 226 5.02 8.18 -6.93
N HIS A 227 5.07 7.16 -7.78
CA HIS A 227 4.56 5.82 -7.54
C HIS A 227 5.70 4.81 -7.75
N ILE A 228 5.85 3.85 -6.84
CA ILE A 228 6.80 2.73 -6.96
C ILE A 228 6.09 1.44 -6.54
N GLY A 229 6.12 0.42 -7.38
CA GLY A 229 5.55 -0.90 -7.10
C GLY A 229 6.57 -2.02 -7.24
N ALA A 230 6.58 -2.95 -6.29
CA ALA A 230 7.43 -4.14 -6.30
C ALA A 230 6.58 -5.41 -6.40
N GLN A 231 6.98 -6.31 -7.29
CA GLN A 231 6.38 -7.63 -7.47
C GLN A 231 7.46 -8.71 -7.50
N LYS A 232 7.10 -9.93 -7.10
CA LYS A 232 7.94 -11.13 -7.18
C LYS A 232 7.30 -12.17 -8.08
N HIS A 233 8.11 -12.84 -8.88
CA HIS A 233 7.71 -13.99 -9.69
C HIS A 233 7.89 -15.25 -8.87
N MET A 234 6.77 -15.82 -8.49
CA MET A 234 6.68 -17.14 -7.88
C MET A 234 6.64 -18.18 -8.99
N TRP A 235 6.78 -19.47 -8.65
CA TRP A 235 6.69 -20.54 -9.66
C TRP A 235 5.32 -20.57 -10.36
N TYR A 236 4.31 -19.94 -9.76
CA TYR A 236 2.94 -19.90 -10.23
C TYR A 236 2.52 -18.59 -10.95
N GLY A 237 3.35 -17.54 -10.92
CA GLY A 237 3.07 -16.23 -11.54
C GLY A 237 3.62 -15.04 -10.75
N TRP A 238 3.29 -13.82 -11.16
CA TRP A 238 3.65 -12.61 -10.42
C TRP A 238 2.65 -12.34 -9.29
N LYS A 239 3.14 -11.82 -8.18
CA LYS A 239 2.31 -11.22 -7.12
C LYS A 239 3.04 -10.03 -6.50
N ARG A 240 2.32 -9.23 -5.70
CA ARG A 240 2.90 -8.16 -4.89
C ARG A 240 4.03 -8.66 -3.99
N ASP A 241 5.01 -7.80 -3.76
CA ASP A 241 6.18 -8.09 -2.94
C ASP A 241 6.32 -7.01 -1.86
N ASP A 242 5.47 -7.08 -0.84
CA ASP A 242 5.34 -6.03 0.16
C ASP A 242 6.52 -5.99 1.16
N ASN A 243 7.30 -7.06 1.27
CA ASN A 243 8.50 -7.11 2.12
C ASN A 243 9.74 -6.57 1.36
N ARG A 244 9.72 -5.28 1.05
CA ARG A 244 10.78 -4.57 0.32
C ARG A 244 11.18 -3.28 1.02
N GLU A 245 12.37 -2.80 0.69
CA GLU A 245 12.78 -1.43 0.98
C GLU A 245 13.01 -0.73 -0.36
N LEU A 246 12.34 0.40 -0.55
CA LEU A 246 12.37 1.19 -1.77
C LEU A 246 13.13 2.48 -1.49
N TYR A 247 13.96 2.89 -2.45
CA TYR A 247 14.78 4.08 -2.31
C TYR A 247 14.72 4.93 -3.56
N TYR A 248 14.72 6.24 -3.39
CA TYR A 248 14.83 7.16 -4.51
C TYR A 248 15.55 8.46 -4.16
N THR A 249 16.18 9.05 -5.18
CA THR A 249 16.82 10.36 -5.11
C THR A 249 16.32 11.19 -6.29
N PRO A 250 15.36 12.11 -6.08
CA PRO A 250 14.91 13.03 -7.11
C PRO A 250 15.90 14.19 -7.22
N ARG A 251 16.17 14.67 -8.44
CA ARG A 251 16.95 15.87 -8.76
C ARG A 251 16.15 16.68 -9.78
N LEU A 252 15.16 17.42 -9.29
CA LEU A 252 14.12 18.03 -10.13
C LEU A 252 14.21 19.55 -10.12
N SER A 253 13.87 20.15 -11.26
CA SER A 253 13.84 21.58 -11.51
C SER A 253 12.39 22.08 -11.66
N ASN A 254 12.18 23.38 -11.43
CA ASN A 254 10.86 24.02 -11.48
C ASN A 254 9.83 23.42 -10.49
N MET A 255 10.30 22.94 -9.35
CA MET A 255 9.42 22.56 -8.24
C MET A 255 10.06 22.88 -6.90
N TYR A 256 9.25 22.97 -5.87
CA TYR A 256 9.69 22.91 -4.48
C TYR A 256 9.23 21.59 -3.87
N TYR A 257 10.06 21.02 -2.99
CA TYR A 257 9.73 19.79 -2.29
C TYR A 257 8.79 20.10 -1.13
N GLN A 258 7.83 19.22 -0.90
CA GLN A 258 6.90 19.34 0.22
C GLN A 258 6.58 17.94 0.76
N GLY A 259 6.06 17.90 1.97
CA GLY A 259 5.45 16.70 2.52
C GLY A 259 4.42 17.07 3.57
N VAL A 260 3.74 16.06 4.11
CA VAL A 260 2.71 16.24 5.14
C VAL A 260 3.33 16.09 6.51
N VAL A 261 3.20 17.09 7.36
CA VAL A 261 3.52 17.02 8.80
C VAL A 261 2.29 17.43 9.58
N ASN A 262 1.80 16.54 10.44
CA ASN A 262 0.58 16.72 11.23
C ASN A 262 -0.63 17.17 10.38
N GLY A 263 -0.81 16.58 9.19
CA GLY A 263 -1.91 16.91 8.28
C GLY A 263 -1.75 18.22 7.49
N HIS A 264 -0.61 18.93 7.64
CA HIS A 264 -0.32 20.15 6.90
C HIS A 264 0.78 19.93 5.87
N LEU A 265 0.60 20.47 4.66
CA LEU A 265 1.66 20.53 3.66
C LEU A 265 2.71 21.57 4.07
N VAL A 266 3.95 21.13 4.21
CA VAL A 266 5.07 21.98 4.59
C VAL A 266 6.18 21.84 3.54
N PRO A 267 6.74 22.96 3.05
CA PRO A 267 7.91 22.92 2.18
C PRO A 267 9.11 22.32 2.93
N PHE A 268 9.84 21.45 2.25
CA PHE A 268 11.05 20.85 2.80
C PHE A 268 12.25 21.08 1.90
N PRO A 269 13.46 21.19 2.48
CA PRO A 269 14.67 21.03 1.69
C PRO A 269 14.71 19.61 1.09
N GLN A 270 15.33 19.50 -0.07
CA GLN A 270 15.51 18.23 -0.76
C GLN A 270 16.41 17.30 0.06
N ALA A 271 15.89 16.12 0.44
CA ALA A 271 16.71 15.06 1.01
C ALA A 271 17.64 14.44 -0.05
N GLU A 272 18.81 13.99 0.37
CA GLU A 272 19.76 13.27 -0.49
C GLU A 272 19.25 11.86 -0.83
N ARG A 273 18.48 11.26 0.08
CA ARG A 273 17.85 9.96 -0.12
C ARG A 273 16.50 9.89 0.58
N TYR A 274 15.51 9.36 -0.11
CA TYR A 274 14.22 8.97 0.45
C TYR A 274 14.18 7.45 0.55
N CYS A 275 13.69 6.95 1.69
CA CYS A 275 13.62 5.53 2.01
C CYS A 275 12.19 5.18 2.42
N HIS A 276 11.69 4.06 1.94
CA HIS A 276 10.36 3.56 2.25
C HIS A 276 10.42 2.06 2.50
N LYS A 277 9.73 1.59 3.54
CA LYS A 277 9.52 0.16 3.79
C LYS A 277 8.15 -0.22 3.28
N GLY A 278 8.08 -1.27 2.48
CA GLY A 278 6.88 -1.67 1.77
C GLY A 278 7.18 -1.89 0.28
N GLY A 279 6.35 -2.72 -0.36
CA GLY A 279 6.41 -2.99 -1.79
C GLY A 279 5.63 -1.99 -2.65
N LYS A 280 4.95 -1.02 -2.03
CA LYS A 280 4.15 -0.01 -2.71
C LYS A 280 4.40 1.35 -2.06
N LEU A 281 4.86 2.31 -2.85
CA LEU A 281 4.98 3.70 -2.45
C LEU A 281 4.10 4.56 -3.37
N GLU A 282 3.30 5.42 -2.75
CA GLU A 282 2.65 6.55 -3.40
C GLU A 282 2.87 7.79 -2.53
N ILE A 283 3.45 8.85 -3.11
CA ILE A 283 3.71 10.07 -2.34
C ILE A 283 3.78 11.31 -3.22
N VAL A 284 3.12 12.38 -2.80
CA VAL A 284 3.32 13.72 -3.37
C VAL A 284 4.63 14.28 -2.82
N ILE A 285 5.61 14.48 -3.70
CA ILE A 285 6.96 14.92 -3.32
C ILE A 285 7.15 16.45 -3.38
N GLY A 286 6.21 17.18 -3.99
CA GLY A 286 6.34 18.62 -4.19
C GLY A 286 5.30 19.21 -5.11
N LYS A 287 5.47 20.50 -5.42
CA LYS A 287 4.63 21.26 -6.35
C LYS A 287 5.47 22.10 -7.31
N LYS A 288 4.92 22.35 -8.50
CA LYS A 288 5.51 23.26 -9.50
C LYS A 288 5.73 24.66 -8.92
N ASN A 289 6.90 25.25 -9.20
CA ASN A 289 7.15 26.66 -8.90
C ASN A 289 6.40 27.56 -9.88
N VAL A 290 6.46 27.21 -11.17
CA VAL A 290 5.77 27.92 -12.26
C VAL A 290 4.89 26.93 -13.02
N LEU A 291 3.57 27.10 -12.93
CA LEU A 291 2.58 26.17 -13.50
C LEU A 291 2.71 25.99 -15.02
N SER A 292 3.15 27.02 -15.74
CA SER A 292 3.31 26.98 -17.20
C SER A 292 4.63 26.39 -17.68
N GLN A 293 5.59 26.14 -16.78
CA GLN A 293 6.88 25.55 -17.12
C GLN A 293 6.88 24.06 -16.76
N PRO A 294 7.61 23.22 -17.51
CA PRO A 294 7.68 21.80 -17.20
C PRO A 294 8.47 21.53 -15.91
N VAL A 295 8.18 20.43 -15.24
CA VAL A 295 9.09 19.84 -14.24
C VAL A 295 10.06 18.93 -14.98
N THR A 296 11.35 19.22 -14.87
CA THR A 296 12.40 18.46 -15.55
C THR A 296 13.47 18.01 -14.59
N GLY A 297 14.26 17.02 -14.99
CA GLY A 297 15.41 16.57 -14.20
C GLY A 297 15.51 15.06 -14.20
N THR A 298 15.90 14.50 -13.05
CA THR A 298 16.21 13.08 -12.94
C THR A 298 15.66 12.49 -11.65
N VAL A 299 15.34 11.20 -11.67
CA VAL A 299 15.10 10.41 -10.45
C VAL A 299 15.92 9.13 -10.57
N LEU A 300 16.69 8.85 -9.53
CA LEU A 300 17.37 7.57 -9.38
C LEU A 300 16.53 6.70 -8.45
N VAL A 301 16.28 5.44 -8.83
CA VAL A 301 15.39 4.54 -8.10
C VAL A 301 16.10 3.21 -7.83
N TRP A 302 15.93 2.69 -6.61
CA TRP A 302 16.47 1.41 -6.17
C TRP A 302 15.44 0.64 -5.34
N SER A 303 15.72 -0.65 -5.17
CA SER A 303 15.19 -1.47 -4.09
C SER A 303 16.32 -2.07 -3.26
N ASP A 304 16.00 -2.66 -2.12
CA ASP A 304 16.84 -3.55 -1.32
C ASP A 304 17.58 -4.62 -2.15
N CYS A 305 17.02 -5.02 -3.29
CA CYS A 305 17.61 -6.05 -4.15
C CYS A 305 18.87 -5.58 -4.90
N ILE A 306 19.02 -4.26 -5.12
CA ILE A 306 20.14 -3.63 -5.85
C ILE A 306 20.90 -2.59 -5.02
N ALA A 307 20.61 -2.52 -3.72
CA ALA A 307 21.44 -1.84 -2.75
C ALA A 307 22.68 -2.68 -2.39
N GLU A 308 23.75 -1.99 -2.01
CA GLU A 308 25.05 -2.60 -1.75
C GLU A 308 25.02 -3.50 -0.51
N LYS A 309 25.57 -4.71 -0.66
CA LYS A 309 25.67 -5.70 0.42
C LYS A 309 27.10 -6.22 0.54
N ASP A 310 27.47 -6.60 1.75
CA ASP A 310 28.71 -7.33 2.00
C ASP A 310 28.64 -8.77 1.48
N ALA A 311 29.74 -9.52 1.60
CA ALA A 311 29.81 -10.92 1.18
C ALA A 311 28.86 -11.86 1.93
N ASN A 312 28.33 -11.44 3.09
CA ASN A 312 27.37 -12.19 3.89
C ASN A 312 25.91 -11.79 3.60
N GLY A 313 25.69 -10.85 2.69
CA GLY A 313 24.36 -10.35 2.33
C GLY A 313 23.82 -9.25 3.25
N ASN A 314 24.62 -8.71 4.17
CA ASN A 314 24.20 -7.57 5.02
C ASN A 314 24.33 -6.27 4.24
N PHE A 315 23.42 -5.31 4.46
CA PHE A 315 23.55 -3.99 3.85
C PHE A 315 24.85 -3.29 4.27
N LEU A 316 25.50 -2.69 3.29
CA LEU A 316 26.47 -1.64 3.53
C LEU A 316 25.71 -0.33 3.73
N TYR A 317 26.20 0.52 4.63
CA TYR A 317 25.55 1.79 4.95
C TYR A 317 26.41 2.99 4.56
N GLU A 318 25.76 4.09 4.24
CA GLU A 318 26.37 5.40 4.01
C GLU A 318 25.62 6.49 4.77
N SER A 319 26.29 7.59 5.10
CA SER A 319 25.64 8.76 5.72
C SER A 319 24.99 9.63 4.65
N LYS A 320 23.70 9.94 4.81
CA LYS A 320 22.92 10.84 3.95
C LYS A 320 22.04 11.76 4.77
N GLN A 321 21.72 12.93 4.22
CA GLN A 321 20.62 13.76 4.69
C GLN A 321 19.29 13.13 4.25
N ILE A 322 18.49 12.67 5.21
CA ILE A 322 17.13 12.15 4.97
C ILE A 322 16.09 13.09 5.57
N LEU A 323 14.86 13.02 5.06
CA LEU A 323 13.74 13.75 5.64
C LEU A 323 13.15 12.94 6.81
N ASN A 324 13.20 13.50 8.02
CA ASN A 324 12.57 12.93 9.21
C ASN A 324 11.74 14.02 9.92
N GLY A 325 10.44 13.78 10.12
CA GLY A 325 9.56 14.76 10.78
C GLY A 325 9.57 16.17 10.16
N GLY A 326 9.84 16.27 8.85
CA GLY A 326 9.94 17.55 8.15
C GLY A 326 11.28 18.29 8.28
N LYS A 327 12.32 17.65 8.80
CA LYS A 327 13.68 18.21 8.90
C LYS A 327 14.68 17.28 8.23
N LEU A 328 15.79 17.87 7.74
CA LEU A 328 16.93 17.06 7.32
C LEU A 328 17.72 16.62 8.53
N GLU A 329 17.99 15.33 8.57
CA GLU A 329 18.83 14.71 9.57
C GLU A 329 19.85 13.80 8.87
N THR A 330 21.08 13.80 9.38
CA THR A 330 22.08 12.83 8.94
C THR A 330 21.70 11.46 9.51
N ALA A 331 21.44 10.50 8.64
CA ALA A 331 21.19 9.12 9.03
C ALA A 331 22.05 8.15 8.24
N LEU A 332 22.31 6.97 8.82
CA LEU A 332 22.85 5.84 8.10
C LEU A 332 21.73 5.18 7.30
N VAL A 333 21.89 5.14 5.99
CA VAL A 333 20.96 4.48 5.07
C VAL A 333 21.69 3.42 4.25
N PRO A 334 20.98 2.41 3.73
CA PRO A 334 21.55 1.45 2.79
C PRO A 334 22.26 2.17 1.63
N LYS A 335 23.51 1.79 1.40
CA LYS A 335 24.35 2.36 0.36
C LYS A 335 23.79 1.94 -1.00
N CYS A 336 23.54 2.91 -1.88
CA CYS A 336 23.10 2.63 -3.23
C CYS A 336 24.01 3.35 -4.23
N LEU A 337 24.64 2.57 -5.12
CA LEU A 337 25.47 3.13 -6.18
C LEU A 337 24.58 3.72 -7.27
N GLU A 338 24.92 4.91 -7.75
CA GLU A 338 24.22 5.49 -8.91
C GLU A 338 24.26 4.54 -10.11
N SER A 339 25.38 3.84 -10.33
CA SER A 339 25.52 2.87 -11.42
C SER A 339 24.57 1.67 -11.37
N SER A 340 23.98 1.34 -10.20
CA SER A 340 22.99 0.26 -10.06
C SER A 340 21.54 0.75 -10.12
N ALA A 341 21.33 2.07 -10.18
CA ALA A 341 20.01 2.67 -10.16
C ALA A 341 19.24 2.44 -11.47
N PHE A 342 17.92 2.40 -11.37
CA PHE A 342 17.08 2.78 -12.49
C PHE A 342 17.14 4.29 -12.66
N HIS A 343 17.58 4.74 -13.83
CA HIS A 343 17.71 6.14 -14.16
C HIS A 343 16.47 6.61 -14.93
N VAL A 344 15.75 7.56 -14.34
CA VAL A 344 14.55 8.14 -14.93
C VAL A 344 14.78 9.61 -15.23
N ARG A 345 14.67 9.99 -16.50
CA ARG A 345 14.55 11.37 -16.94
C ARG A 345 13.13 11.83 -16.67
N VAL A 346 13.00 13.01 -16.06
CA VAL A 346 11.71 13.64 -15.82
C VAL A 346 11.50 14.74 -16.84
N ASN A 347 10.34 14.71 -17.48
CA ASN A 347 9.84 15.75 -18.36
C ASN A 347 8.31 15.76 -18.27
N LEU A 348 7.79 16.48 -17.29
CA LEU A 348 6.36 16.62 -17.02
C LEU A 348 5.90 18.02 -17.44
N PRO A 349 4.73 18.14 -18.11
CA PRO A 349 4.22 19.41 -18.62
C PRO A 349 3.93 20.43 -17.51
#